data_AF-A0A834EMJ3-F1
#
_entry.id   AF-A0A834EMJ3-F1
#
_cell.length_a   1.000
_cell.length_b   1.000
_cell.length_c   1.000
_cell.angle_alpha   90.00
_cell.angle_beta   90.00
_cell.angle_gamma   90.00
#
_symmetry.space_group_name_H-M   'P 1'
#
loop_
_entity.id
_entity.type
_entity.pdbx_description
1 polymer ?
#
loop_
_entity_poly.entity_id
_entity_poly.type
_entity_poly.pdbx_seq_one_letter_code
_entity_poly.pdbx_strand_id
1 'polypeptide(L)'
;MDHIAVVDRENEKESLKLMEVMNRVLGKKRELKAAVPDTVVEFKATLKATLKWYHVSDAEGKLVAREVTRQPLTEDLLNHEDCYIRDQGGLKICAWKGKNDNAREWKGALSQALNFIKAK
;
A
#
# COMPACT_ATOMS: atom_id res chain seq x y z
N MET A 1 30.33 -19.05 38.84
CA MET A 1 29.15 -19.93 38.72
C MET A 1 27.98 -19.02 38.38
N ASP A 2 27.52 -19.08 37.14
CA ASP A 2 26.32 -18.33 36.75
C ASP A 2 25.09 -19.11 37.23
N HIS A 3 24.24 -18.45 38.00
CA HIS A 3 23.00 -19.04 38.52
C HIS A 3 21.87 -18.69 37.55
N ILE A 4 21.25 -19.71 36.95
CA ILE A 4 20.07 -19.57 36.09
C ILE A 4 18.83 -19.90 36.93
N ALA A 5 17.84 -19.01 36.93
CA ALA A 5 16.57 -19.21 37.59
C ALA A 5 15.42 -18.89 36.62
N VAL A 6 14.32 -19.65 36.73
CA VAL A 6 13.15 -19.55 35.85
C VAL A 6 11.96 -19.05 36.66
N VAL A 7 11.19 -18.14 36.08
CA VAL A 7 9.92 -17.64 36.64
C VAL A 7 8.83 -17.87 35.62
N ASP A 8 7.87 -18.74 35.94
CA ASP A 8 6.70 -18.98 35.11
C ASP A 8 5.65 -17.89 35.28
N ARG A 9 5.05 -17.49 34.17
CA ARG A 9 4.01 -16.43 34.14
C ARG A 9 2.79 -16.79 35.00
N GLU A 10 2.45 -18.07 35.08
CA GLU A 10 1.31 -18.54 35.86
C GLU A 10 1.63 -18.67 37.35
N ASN A 11 2.93 -18.71 37.71
CA ASN A 11 3.40 -18.95 39.07
C ASN A 11 4.24 -17.82 39.66
N GLU A 12 4.07 -16.59 39.15
CA GLU A 12 4.79 -15.38 39.62
C GLU A 12 4.63 -15.16 41.15
N LYS A 13 3.52 -15.63 41.75
CA LYS A 13 3.21 -15.45 43.17
C LYS A 13 4.03 -16.35 44.11
N GLU A 14 4.49 -17.49 43.62
CA GLU A 14 5.29 -18.42 44.43
C GLU A 14 6.78 -18.06 44.45
N SER A 15 7.20 -17.10 43.61
CA SER A 15 8.60 -16.71 43.47
C SER A 15 8.85 -15.21 43.64
N LEU A 16 8.37 -14.67 44.77
CA LEU A 16 8.48 -13.24 45.11
C LEU A 16 9.92 -12.72 45.06
N LYS A 17 10.90 -13.53 45.52
CA LYS A 17 12.32 -13.16 45.51
C LYS A 17 12.89 -13.07 44.10
N LEU A 18 12.53 -13.99 43.20
CA LEU A 18 12.96 -13.93 41.80
C LEU A 18 12.27 -12.80 41.05
N MET A 19 11.00 -12.52 41.36
CA MET A 19 10.28 -11.37 40.81
C MET A 19 10.92 -10.05 41.25
N GLU A 20 11.44 -9.94 42.48
CA GLU A 20 12.16 -8.75 42.93
C GLU A 20 13.44 -8.50 42.11
N VAL A 21 14.24 -9.56 41.91
CA VAL A 21 15.45 -9.49 41.07
C VAL A 21 15.10 -9.16 39.61
N MET A 22 14.08 -9.83 39.07
CA MET A 22 13.60 -9.62 37.70
C MET A 22 13.13 -8.18 37.48
N ASN A 23 12.32 -7.62 38.41
CA ASN A 23 11.87 -6.24 38.35
C ASN A 23 13.01 -5.23 38.54
N ARG A 24 14.04 -5.57 39.33
CA ARG A 24 15.22 -4.73 39.50
C ARG A 24 16.04 -4.62 38.21
N VAL A 25 16.13 -5.70 37.43
CA VAL A 25 16.91 -5.74 36.18
C VAL A 25 16.11 -5.28 34.97
N LEU A 26 14.88 -5.79 34.80
CA LEU A 26 14.03 -5.55 33.62
C LEU A 26 13.03 -4.39 33.81
N GLY A 27 12.81 -3.96 35.05
CA GLY A 27 11.79 -2.98 35.40
C GLY A 27 10.41 -3.60 35.66
N LYS A 28 9.46 -2.76 36.09
CA LYS A 28 8.07 -3.19 36.33
C LYS A 28 7.40 -3.60 35.02
N LYS A 29 6.65 -4.70 35.07
CA LYS A 29 5.75 -5.17 34.00
C LYS A 29 4.80 -4.05 33.57
N ARG A 30 4.73 -3.77 32.27
CA ARG A 30 3.82 -2.81 31.66
C ARG A 30 2.68 -3.54 30.96
N GLU A 31 1.53 -2.90 30.88
CA GLU A 31 0.42 -3.41 30.07
C GLU A 31 0.80 -3.34 28.58
N LEU A 32 0.68 -4.49 27.90
CA LEU A 32 0.85 -4.54 26.46
C LEU A 32 -0.42 -4.03 25.79
N LYS A 33 -0.27 -3.25 24.71
CA LYS A 33 -1.41 -2.85 23.89
C LYS A 33 -2.06 -4.10 23.29
N ALA A 34 -3.39 -4.07 23.16
CA ALA A 34 -4.13 -5.12 22.47
C ALA A 34 -3.59 -5.30 21.05
N ALA A 35 -3.62 -6.55 20.56
CA ALA A 35 -3.26 -6.85 19.19
C ALA A 35 -4.18 -6.08 18.23
N VAL A 36 -3.60 -5.45 17.22
CA VAL A 36 -4.36 -4.80 16.15
C VAL A 36 -4.66 -5.88 15.10
N PRO A 37 -5.94 -6.12 14.74
CA PRO A 37 -6.28 -7.11 13.71
C PRO A 37 -5.80 -6.67 12.32
N ASP A 38 -5.33 -7.63 11.52
CA ASP A 38 -4.79 -7.44 10.16
C ASP A 38 -5.86 -7.18 9.07
N THR A 39 -6.96 -6.49 9.39
CA THR A 39 -8.09 -6.21 8.47
C THR A 39 -7.72 -5.43 7.19
N VAL A 40 -6.44 -5.11 6.98
CA VAL A 40 -5.87 -4.57 5.74
C VAL A 40 -6.10 -5.48 4.52
N VAL A 41 -6.34 -6.78 4.71
CA VAL A 41 -6.53 -7.74 3.61
C VAL A 41 -7.78 -7.41 2.77
N GLU A 42 -8.89 -7.03 3.40
CA GLU A 42 -10.16 -6.74 2.70
C GLU A 42 -10.10 -5.42 1.92
N PHE A 43 -9.42 -4.42 2.48
CA PHE A 43 -9.13 -3.16 1.79
C PHE A 43 -8.21 -3.40 0.58
N LYS A 44 -7.16 -4.22 0.72
CA LYS A 44 -6.28 -4.60 -0.40
C LYS A 44 -6.99 -5.40 -1.49
N ALA A 45 -7.93 -6.29 -1.12
CA ALA A 45 -8.71 -7.05 -2.08
C ALA A 45 -9.68 -6.15 -2.88
N THR A 46 -10.37 -5.24 -2.20
CA THR A 46 -11.27 -4.25 -2.82
C THR A 46 -10.52 -3.27 -3.73
N LEU A 47 -9.32 -2.86 -3.31
CA LEU A 47 -8.40 -2.04 -4.12
C LEU A 47 -7.91 -2.73 -5.39
N LYS A 48 -7.66 -4.05 -5.31
CA LYS A 48 -7.32 -4.83 -6.51
C LYS A 48 -8.51 -4.85 -7.45
N ALA A 49 -9.71 -5.19 -6.96
CA ALA A 49 -10.92 -5.37 -7.76
C ALA A 49 -11.33 -4.13 -8.59
N THR A 50 -10.95 -2.92 -8.16
CA THR A 50 -11.34 -1.65 -8.79
C THR A 50 -10.24 -1.03 -9.68
N LEU A 51 -9.23 -1.82 -10.05
CA LEU A 51 -8.10 -1.35 -10.83
C LEU A 51 -8.45 -1.13 -12.31
N LYS A 52 -8.28 0.10 -12.78
CA LYS A 52 -8.56 0.50 -14.17
C LYS A 52 -7.35 1.18 -14.80
N TRP A 53 -7.15 0.91 -16.09
CA TRP A 53 -6.14 1.58 -16.90
C TRP A 53 -6.80 2.38 -18.00
N TYR A 54 -6.26 3.58 -18.21
CA TYR A 54 -6.65 4.48 -19.26
C TYR A 54 -5.44 4.78 -20.13
N HIS A 55 -5.57 4.56 -21.43
CA HIS A 55 -4.57 4.98 -22.40
C HIS A 55 -4.87 6.39 -22.84
N VAL A 56 -3.82 7.20 -22.91
CA VAL A 56 -3.89 8.61 -23.23
C VAL A 56 -3.28 8.80 -24.60
N SER A 57 -4.10 9.17 -25.58
CA SER A 57 -3.66 9.37 -26.96
C SER A 57 -4.20 10.69 -27.52
N ASP A 58 -3.42 11.30 -28.41
CA ASP A 58 -3.76 12.51 -29.17
C ASP A 58 -4.15 12.22 -30.63
N ALA A 59 -4.51 10.97 -30.96
CA ALA A 59 -4.77 10.50 -32.34
C ALA A 59 -5.85 11.32 -33.11
N GLU A 60 -6.72 12.04 -32.42
CA GLU A 60 -7.79 12.86 -33.03
C GLU A 60 -7.58 14.37 -32.82
N GLY A 61 -6.37 14.80 -32.46
CA GLY A 61 -6.05 16.20 -32.14
C GLY A 61 -6.65 16.71 -30.82
N LYS A 62 -7.39 15.83 -30.12
CA LYS A 62 -7.89 16.03 -28.76
C LYS A 62 -7.39 14.89 -27.90
N LEU A 63 -6.80 15.26 -26.77
CA LEU A 63 -6.16 14.35 -25.85
C LEU A 63 -7.22 13.67 -24.97
N VAL A 64 -7.45 12.38 -25.23
CA VAL A 64 -8.52 11.59 -24.61
C VAL A 64 -7.95 10.40 -23.84
N ALA A 65 -8.54 10.12 -22.67
CA ALA A 65 -8.21 8.96 -21.85
C ALA A 65 -9.24 7.84 -22.09
N ARG A 66 -8.84 6.74 -22.73
CA ARG A 66 -9.71 5.59 -23.08
C ARG A 66 -9.43 4.42 -22.16
N GLU A 67 -10.47 3.80 -21.58
CA GLU A 67 -10.32 2.62 -20.70
C GLU A 67 -9.84 1.42 -21.54
N VAL A 68 -8.67 0.83 -21.22
CA VAL A 68 -8.05 -0.22 -22.05
C VAL A 68 -8.31 -1.63 -21.52
N THR A 69 -8.55 -1.82 -20.21
CA THR A 69 -8.79 -3.17 -19.65
C THR A 69 -9.22 -3.16 -18.18
N ARG A 70 -9.82 -4.28 -17.75
CA ARG A 70 -10.14 -4.64 -16.36
C ARG A 70 -9.58 -6.04 -16.07
N GLN A 71 -8.36 -6.11 -15.53
CA GLN A 71 -7.64 -7.29 -15.00
C GLN A 71 -7.50 -8.55 -15.90
N PRO A 72 -6.40 -9.31 -15.78
CA PRO A 72 -5.17 -9.00 -15.04
C PRO A 72 -4.36 -7.93 -15.76
N LEU A 73 -3.79 -7.02 -14.99
CA LEU A 73 -3.01 -5.92 -15.53
C LEU A 73 -1.55 -6.33 -15.59
N THR A 74 -1.16 -6.81 -16.77
CA THR A 74 0.21 -7.20 -17.10
C THR A 74 0.96 -6.01 -17.69
N GLU A 75 2.28 -6.00 -17.49
CA GLU A 75 3.18 -4.96 -18.04
C GLU A 75 3.15 -4.94 -19.57
N ASP A 76 2.90 -6.08 -20.21
CA ASP A 76 2.79 -6.25 -21.67
C ASP A 76 1.74 -5.34 -22.33
N LEU A 77 0.78 -4.83 -21.55
CA LEU A 77 -0.24 -3.89 -22.01
C LEU A 77 0.30 -2.45 -22.16
N LEU A 78 1.53 -2.19 -21.71
CA LEU A 78 2.14 -0.86 -21.71
C LEU A 78 3.05 -0.71 -22.91
N ASN A 79 2.62 0.09 -23.87
CA ASN A 79 3.47 0.48 -24.96
C ASN A 79 4.45 1.57 -24.48
N HIS A 80 5.74 1.39 -24.75
CA HIS A 80 6.76 2.38 -24.45
C HIS A 80 6.61 3.69 -25.22
N GLU A 81 5.81 3.72 -26.28
CA GLU A 81 5.55 4.93 -27.08
C GLU A 81 4.40 5.78 -26.52
N ASP A 82 3.68 5.28 -25.52
CA ASP A 82 2.41 5.86 -25.07
C ASP A 82 2.42 6.28 -23.60
N CYS A 83 1.43 7.08 -23.20
CA CYS A 83 1.17 7.43 -21.80
C CYS A 83 -0.12 6.78 -21.29
N TYR A 84 -0.12 6.42 -20.00
CA TYR A 84 -1.25 5.75 -19.37
C TYR A 84 -1.56 6.32 -17.99
N ILE A 85 -2.80 6.16 -17.55
CA ILE A 85 -3.27 6.50 -16.20
C ILE A 85 -3.82 5.24 -15.55
N ARG A 86 -3.39 4.97 -14.33
CA ARG A 86 -3.87 3.87 -13.49
C ARG A 86 -4.69 4.42 -12.34
N ASP A 87 -5.97 4.05 -12.27
CA ASP A 87 -6.88 4.34 -11.15
C ASP A 87 -7.03 3.10 -10.26
N GLN A 88 -6.71 3.24 -8.97
CA GLN A 88 -6.91 2.22 -7.94
C GLN A 88 -8.13 2.57 -7.09
N GLY A 89 -9.32 2.51 -7.68
CA GLY A 89 -10.57 2.76 -6.96
C GLY A 89 -10.70 4.17 -6.37
N GLY A 90 -10.02 5.17 -6.93
CA GLY A 90 -10.02 6.56 -6.45
C GLY A 90 -9.08 6.85 -5.28
N LEU A 91 -8.50 5.82 -4.66
CA LEU A 91 -7.57 5.98 -3.53
C LEU A 91 -6.17 6.37 -4.00
N LYS A 92 -5.77 5.89 -5.18
CA LYS A 92 -4.49 6.22 -5.79
C LYS A 92 -4.63 6.30 -7.30
N ILE A 93 -4.20 7.43 -7.85
CA ILE A 93 -4.12 7.66 -9.29
C ILE A 93 -2.65 7.83 -9.64
N CYS A 94 -2.16 7.09 -10.62
CA CYS A 94 -0.77 7.14 -11.10
C CYS A 94 -0.76 7.42 -12.60
N ALA A 95 0.17 8.27 -13.06
CA ALA A 95 0.48 8.40 -14.48
C ALA A 95 1.74 7.58 -14.78
N TRP A 96 1.67 6.75 -15.82
CA TRP A 96 2.81 6.02 -16.35
C TRP A 96 3.23 6.66 -17.67
N LYS A 97 4.54 6.90 -17.79
CA LYS A 97 5.16 7.54 -18.94
C LYS A 97 5.89 6.49 -19.75
N GLY A 98 5.56 6.35 -21.03
CA GLY A 98 6.34 5.57 -21.98
C GLY A 98 7.77 6.09 -22.06
N LYS A 99 8.71 5.23 -22.47
CA LYS A 99 10.11 5.65 -22.64
C LYS A 99 10.28 6.60 -23.82
N ASN A 100 9.48 6.40 -24.87
CA ASN A 100 9.54 7.09 -26.16
C ASN A 100 8.26 7.90 -26.40
N ASP A 101 7.58 8.31 -25.33
CA ASP A 101 6.34 9.07 -25.41
C ASP A 101 6.55 10.49 -25.95
N ASN A 102 5.46 11.12 -26.39
CA ASN A 102 5.47 12.53 -26.73
C ASN A 102 5.25 13.41 -25.49
N ALA A 103 6.03 14.49 -25.36
CA ALA A 103 5.88 15.46 -24.27
C ALA A 103 4.46 16.06 -24.16
N ARG A 104 3.72 16.10 -25.27
CA ARG A 104 2.31 16.53 -25.30
C ARG A 104 1.39 15.51 -24.61
N GLU A 105 1.60 14.23 -24.88
CA GLU A 105 0.84 13.13 -24.30
C GLU A 105 1.10 13.01 -22.80
N TRP A 106 2.35 13.15 -22.37
CA TRP A 106 2.69 13.20 -20.94
C TRP A 106 1.99 14.34 -20.20
N LYS A 107 2.05 15.57 -20.74
CA LYS A 107 1.36 16.73 -20.14
C LYS A 107 -0.15 16.50 -20.06
N GLY A 108 -0.71 15.90 -21.09
CA GLY A 108 -2.12 15.55 -21.13
C GLY A 108 -2.51 14.44 -20.15
N ALA A 109 -1.67 13.42 -20.01
CA ALA A 109 -1.85 12.34 -19.04
C ALA A 109 -1.81 12.87 -17.60
N LEU A 110 -0.87 13.77 -17.29
CA LEU A 110 -0.83 14.46 -16.00
C LEU A 110 -2.09 15.32 -15.76
N SER A 111 -2.50 16.10 -16.76
CA SER A 111 -3.69 16.95 -16.66
C SER A 111 -4.95 16.11 -16.44
N GLN A 112 -5.08 14.98 -17.13
CA GLN A 112 -6.20 14.07 -16.91
C GLN A 112 -6.12 13.34 -15.59
N ALA A 113 -4.95 12.92 -15.13
CA ALA A 113 -4.79 12.34 -13.80
C ALA A 113 -5.27 13.32 -12.71
N LEU A 114 -4.95 14.62 -12.84
CA LEU A 114 -5.46 15.66 -11.94
C LEU A 114 -6.97 15.84 -12.02
N ASN A 115 -7.56 15.75 -13.21
CA ASN A 115 -9.02 15.81 -13.37
C ASN A 115 -9.71 14.61 -12.70
N PHE A 116 -9.13 13.41 -12.81
CA PHE A 116 -9.64 12.22 -12.13
C PHE A 116 -9.59 12.35 -10.61
N ILE A 117 -8.55 13.00 -10.07
CA ILE A 117 -8.45 13.30 -8.63
C ILE A 117 -9.56 14.28 -8.21
N LYS A 118 -9.84 15.32 -9.01
CA LYS A 118 -10.85 16.34 -8.68
C LYS A 118 -12.30 15.86 -8.83
N ALA A 119 -12.53 14.87 -9.70
CA ALA A 119 -13.88 14.37 -10.00
C ALA A 119 -14.38 13.31 -9.00
N LYS A 120 -13.56 12.91 -8.03
CA LYS A 120 -13.91 11.98 -6.95
C LYS A 120 -13.92 12.70 -5.61
#